data_AF-A0A8T3LRI3-F1
#
_entry.id   AF-A0A8T3LRI3-F1
#
_cell.length_a   1.000
_cell.length_b   1.000
_cell.length_c   1.000
_cell.angle_alpha   90.00
_cell.angle_beta   90.00
_cell.angle_gamma   90.00
#
_symmetry.space_group_name_H-M   'P 1'
#
loop_
_entity.id
_entity.type
_entity.pdbx_description
1 polymer ?
#
loop_
_entity_poly.entity_id
_entity_poly.type
_entity_poly.pdbx_seq_one_letter_code
_entity_poly.pdbx_strand_id
1 'polypeptide(L)'
;MTGEQIRLLVVEDVPQVASHVRSLLQAQSQIKMLDVVTAGDRAVGSVSELRPDVVLVDALLQGRVSGQQVAEQIRQAEPQV
;
A
#
# COMPACT_ATOMS: atom_id res chain seq x y z
N MET A 1 -4.35 12.94 23.56
CA MET A 1 -4.79 11.64 23.03
C MET A 1 -4.16 11.49 21.66
N THR A 2 -3.12 10.67 21.51
CA THR A 2 -2.67 10.27 20.18
C THR A 2 -3.77 9.38 19.60
N GLY A 3 -4.54 9.93 18.65
CA GLY A 3 -5.49 9.12 17.87
C GLY A 3 -4.76 7.96 17.21
N GLU A 4 -5.47 6.86 16.97
CA GLU A 4 -4.92 5.65 16.35
C GLU A 4 -4.25 6.01 15.01
N GLN A 5 -3.02 5.50 14.80
CA GLN A 5 -2.26 5.77 13.58
C GLN A 5 -2.89 5.02 12.40
N ILE A 6 -3.09 5.70 11.28
CA ILE A 6 -3.51 5.11 10.01
C ILE A 6 -2.39 4.21 9.51
N ARG A 7 -2.67 2.91 9.37
CA ARG A 7 -1.75 1.89 8.92
C ARG A 7 -1.78 1.82 7.40
N LEU A 8 -0.69 2.24 6.77
CA LEU A 8 -0.58 2.38 5.32
C LEU A 8 0.29 1.27 4.73
N LEU A 9 -0.19 0.61 3.69
CA LEU A 9 0.60 -0.23 2.79
C LEU A 9 0.77 0.49 1.45
N VAL A 10 1.94 0.41 0.83
CA VAL A 10 2.20 0.99 -0.50
C VAL A 10 2.49 -0.13 -1.50
N VAL A 11 1.94 -0.05 -2.72
CA VAL A 11 2.25 -0.93 -3.85
C VAL A 11 2.90 -0.09 -4.95
N GLU A 12 4.19 -0.28 -5.19
CA GLU A 12 5.02 0.57 -6.05
C GLU A 12 6.26 -0.21 -6.52
N ASP A 13 6.47 -0.34 -7.82
CA ASP A 13 7.58 -1.12 -8.40
C ASP A 13 8.87 -0.31 -8.60
N VAL A 14 8.80 1.02 -8.51
CA VAL A 14 9.96 1.92 -8.64
C VAL A 14 10.50 2.31 -7.25
N PRO A 15 11.68 1.79 -6.83
CA PRO A 15 12.18 2.00 -5.46
C PRO A 15 12.39 3.47 -5.08
N GLN A 16 12.73 4.32 -6.05
CA GLN A 16 12.91 5.75 -5.84
C GLN A 16 11.59 6.45 -5.50
N VAL A 17 10.50 6.07 -6.16
CA VAL A 17 9.16 6.62 -5.89
C VAL A 17 8.68 6.17 -4.51
N ALA A 18 8.83 4.88 -4.20
CA ALA A 18 8.50 4.33 -2.89
C ALA A 18 9.26 5.04 -1.75
N SER A 19 10.57 5.26 -1.92
CA SER A 19 11.39 5.98 -0.94
C SER A 19 10.95 7.44 -0.76
N HIS A 20 10.52 8.09 -1.85
CA HIS A 20 10.02 9.45 -1.80
C HIS A 20 8.68 9.53 -1.04
N VAL A 21 7.72 8.67 -1.38
CA VAL A 21 6.43 8.55 -0.68
C VAL A 21 6.64 8.26 0.80
N ARG A 22 7.54 7.33 1.13
CA ARG A 22 7.92 7.02 2.52
C ARG A 22 8.43 8.25 3.26
N SER A 23 9.35 9.00 2.67
CA SER A 23 9.92 10.19 3.30
C SER A 23 8.87 11.27 3.57
N LEU A 24 7.93 11.47 2.63
CA LEU A 24 6.83 12.43 2.79
C LEU A 24 5.85 12.04 3.90
N LEU A 25 5.48 10.75 3.97
CA LEU A 25 4.46 10.27 4.90
C LEU A 25 5.00 9.97 6.30
N GLN A 26 6.29 9.64 6.42
CA GLN A 26 6.97 9.50 7.73
C GLN A 26 7.01 10.79 8.54
N ALA A 27 6.90 11.96 7.88
CA ALA A 27 6.79 13.24 8.57
C ALA A 27 5.44 13.41 9.29
N GLN A 28 4.44 12.55 8.99
CA GLN A 28 3.09 12.63 9.56
C GLN A 28 2.97 11.67 10.74
N SER A 29 2.81 12.21 11.96
CA SER A 29 2.69 11.41 13.18
C SER A 29 1.46 10.49 13.20
N GLN A 30 0.45 10.78 12.38
CA GLN A 30 -0.77 9.98 12.24
C GLN A 30 -0.64 8.80 11.27
N ILE A 31 0.46 8.68 10.52
CA ILE A 31 0.63 7.63 9.52
C ILE A 31 1.71 6.65 9.98
N LYS A 32 1.36 5.36 9.96
CA LYS A 32 2.30 4.26 10.16
C LYS A 32 2.43 3.46 8.86
N MET A 33 3.55 3.62 8.17
CA MET A 33 3.87 2.78 7.02
C MET A 33 4.18 1.35 7.49
N LEU A 34 3.40 0.38 7.02
CA LEU A 34 3.58 -1.03 7.34
C LEU A 34 4.68 -1.66 6.48
N ASP A 35 4.57 -1.51 5.15
CA ASP A 35 5.52 -2.05 4.19
C ASP A 35 5.36 -1.40 2.80
N VAL A 36 6.28 -1.71 1.89
CA VAL A 36 6.20 -1.42 0.46
C VAL A 36 6.25 -2.74 -0.32
N VAL A 37 5.19 -3.02 -1.07
CA VAL A 37 5.07 -4.18 -1.95
C VAL A 37 5.48 -3.77 -3.36
N THR A 38 6.52 -4.39 -3.90
CA THR A 38 7.07 -4.03 -5.22
C THR A 38 6.46 -4.79 -6.40
N ALA A 39 5.55 -5.73 -6.13
CA ALA A 39 4.90 -6.55 -7.14
C ALA A 39 3.41 -6.70 -6.86
N GLY A 40 2.58 -6.34 -7.84
CA GLY A 40 1.12 -6.32 -7.69
C GLY A 40 0.51 -7.69 -7.32
N ASP A 41 1.11 -8.79 -7.79
CA ASP A 41 0.65 -10.15 -7.49
C ASP A 41 0.86 -10.58 -6.03
N ARG A 42 1.68 -9.85 -5.27
CA ARG A 42 1.89 -10.05 -3.83
C ARG A 42 0.94 -9.21 -2.98
N ALA A 43 0.29 -8.20 -3.56
CA ALA A 43 -0.44 -7.18 -2.81
C ALA A 43 -1.57 -7.76 -1.95
N VAL A 44 -2.41 -8.65 -2.50
CA VAL A 44 -3.53 -9.27 -1.75
C VAL A 44 -3.02 -10.08 -0.56
N GLY A 45 -1.93 -10.83 -0.73
CA GLY A 45 -1.31 -11.59 0.36
C GLY A 45 -0.80 -10.67 1.46
N SER A 46 -0.10 -9.61 1.09
CA SER A 46 0.39 -8.59 2.02
C SER A 46 -0.74 -7.86 2.75
N VAL A 47 -1.85 -7.54 2.09
CA VAL A 47 -3.02 -6.93 2.74
C VAL A 47 -3.65 -7.89 3.76
N SER A 48 -3.77 -9.17 3.41
CA SER A 48 -4.33 -10.19 4.30
C SER A 48 -3.48 -10.39 5.55
N GLU A 49 -2.15 -10.39 5.39
CA GLU A 49 -1.19 -10.57 6.48
C GLU A 49 -1.07 -9.31 7.36
N LEU A 50 -0.91 -8.15 6.72
CA LEU A 50 -0.56 -6.91 7.40
C LEU A 50 -1.79 -6.11 7.83
N ARG A 51 -2.99 -6.42 7.33
CA ARG A 51 -4.28 -5.78 7.67
C ARG A 51 -4.17 -4.25 7.75
N PRO A 52 -3.77 -3.57 6.65
CA PRO A 52 -3.69 -2.12 6.60
C PRO A 52 -5.07 -1.47 6.68
N ASP A 53 -5.13 -0.20 7.07
CA ASP A 53 -6.33 0.62 7.01
C ASP A 53 -6.51 1.26 5.63
N VAL A 54 -5.39 1.53 4.94
CA VAL A 54 -5.35 2.13 3.61
C VAL A 54 -4.24 1.47 2.78
N VAL A 55 -4.50 1.25 1.50
CA VAL A 55 -3.48 0.85 0.52
C VAL A 55 -3.34 1.94 -0.54
N LEU A 56 -2.12 2.42 -0.73
CA LEU A 56 -1.76 3.30 -1.84
C LEU A 56 -1.18 2.43 -2.96
N VAL A 57 -1.79 2.48 -4.14
CA VAL A 57 -1.39 1.67 -5.30
C VAL A 57 -0.93 2.61 -6.41
N ASP A 58 0.26 2.38 -6.96
CA ASP A 58 0.68 3.06 -8.18
C ASP A 58 -0.24 2.67 -9.35
N ALA A 59 -0.80 3.68 -10.02
CA ALA A 59 -1.65 3.48 -11.18
C ALA A 59 -0.86 2.98 -12.41
N LEU A 60 0.43 3.31 -12.49
CA LEU A 60 1.32 2.96 -13.60
C LEU A 60 2.18 1.72 -13.30
N LEU A 61 1.79 0.95 -12.28
CA LEU A 61 2.51 -0.25 -11.83
C LEU A 61 2.87 -1.16 -13.00
N GLN A 62 4.17 -1.44 -13.17
CA GLN A 62 4.63 -2.37 -14.20
C GLN A 62 4.58 -3.82 -13.70
N GLY A 63 4.38 -4.76 -14.63
CA GLY A 63 4.44 -6.20 -14.34
C GLY A 63 3.23 -6.98 -14.85
N ARG A 64 2.88 -8.06 -14.13
CA ARG A 64 1.82 -9.00 -14.53
C ARG A 64 0.40 -8.50 -14.25
N VAL A 65 0.27 -7.61 -13.27
CA VAL A 65 -1.01 -7.10 -12.78
C VAL A 65 -0.90 -5.59 -12.75
N SER A 66 -1.84 -4.88 -13.38
CA SER A 66 -1.85 -3.41 -13.37
C SER A 66 -2.29 -2.87 -12.01
N GLY A 67 -1.98 -1.60 -11.73
CA GLY A 67 -2.41 -0.93 -10.50
C GLY A 67 -3.92 -0.98 -10.26
N GLN A 68 -4.71 -0.79 -11.32
CA GLN A 68 -6.17 -0.92 -11.22
C GLN A 68 -6.60 -2.35 -10.84
N GLN A 69 -6.01 -3.37 -11.48
CA GLN A 69 -6.32 -4.77 -11.16
C GLN A 69 -5.92 -5.13 -9.73
N VAL A 70 -4.80 -4.58 -9.23
CA VAL A 70 -4.41 -4.74 -7.81
C VAL A 70 -5.49 -4.16 -6.89
N ALA A 71 -5.94 -2.92 -7.14
CA ALA A 71 -6.96 -2.28 -6.32
C ALA A 71 -8.30 -3.05 -6.33
N GLU A 72 -8.70 -3.55 -7.50
CA GLU A 72 -9.91 -4.40 -7.64
C GLU A 72 -9.78 -5.71 -6.87
N GLN A 73 -8.64 -6.41 -6.99
CA GLN A 73 -8.37 -7.67 -6.29
C GLN A 73 -8.34 -7.49 -4.77
N ILE A 74 -7.70 -6.41 -4.29
CA ILE A 74 -7.71 -6.07 -2.86
C ILE A 74 -9.14 -5.83 -2.37
N ARG A 75 -9.93 -5.02 -3.09
CA ARG A 75 -11.30 -4.72 -2.67
C ARG A 75 -12.22 -5.94 -2.68
N GLN A 76 -11.98 -6.89 -3.57
CA GLN A 76 -12.70 -8.17 -3.59
C GLN A 76 -12.31 -9.08 -2.41
N ALA A 77 -11.02 -9.14 -2.08
CA ALA A 77 -10.52 -10.01 -1.01
C ALA A 77 -10.77 -9.44 0.40
N GLU A 78 -10.58 -8.13 0.57
CA GLU A 78 -10.67 -7.42 1.85
C GLU A 78 -11.48 -6.13 1.66
N PRO A 79 -12.82 -6.20 1.67
CA PRO A 79 -13.70 -5.06 1.36
C PRO A 79 -13.61 -3.87 2.33
N GLN A 80 -12.96 -4.06 3.48
CA GLN A 80 -12.83 -3.07 4.56
C GLN A 80 -11.59 -2.19 4.43
N VAL A 81 -10.76 -2.46 3.42
CA VAL A 81 -9.56 -1.69 3.04
C VAL A 81 -9.91 -0.64 1.98
#